data_AF-A0A938WZW3-F1
#
_entry.id   AF-A0A938WZW3-F1
#
_cell.length_a   1.000
_cell.length_b   1.000
_cell.length_c   1.000
_cell.angle_alpha   90.00
_cell.angle_beta   90.00
_cell.angle_gamma   90.00
#
_symmetry.space_group_name_H-M   'P 1'
#
loop_
_entity.id
_entity.type
_entity.pdbx_description
1 polymer ?
#
loop_
_entity_poly.entity_id
_entity_poly.type
_entity_poly.pdbx_seq_one_letter_code
_entity_poly.pdbx_strand_id
1 'polypeptide(L)'
;KYYFEDVGLRNARLGFRQVEESHIMENVVYNELRARGYAVDVGVVEKRVREEGRDVRRQLEVDFVANRGSDRVYIQSAPEMRTPEKAAQEKASLLGINDSFKKVVLVRDVVKPLRDERGVVTMSVFDFLLDENSLAGI
;
A
#
# COMPACT_ATOMS: atom_id res chain seq x y z
N LYS A 1 -9.30 4.55 -8.43
CA LYS A 1 -9.18 5.60 -7.40
C LYS A 1 -8.76 6.91 -8.06
N TYR A 2 -9.10 8.08 -7.50
CA TYR A 2 -8.68 9.39 -8.00
C TYR A 2 -7.77 10.05 -6.97
N TYR A 3 -6.63 10.59 -7.40
CA TYR A 3 -5.63 11.23 -6.54
C TYR A 3 -5.38 12.66 -7.00
N PHE A 4 -5.21 13.57 -6.03
CA PHE A 4 -4.93 14.97 -6.30
C PHE A 4 -3.43 15.17 -6.48
N GLU A 5 -3.05 15.94 -7.50
CA GLU A 5 -1.65 16.32 -7.71
C GLU A 5 -1.11 17.10 -6.51
N ASP A 6 -1.92 18.02 -5.97
CA ASP A 6 -1.61 18.80 -4.77
C ASP A 6 -2.62 18.52 -3.64
N VAL A 7 -2.12 17.89 -2.57
CA VAL A 7 -2.94 17.53 -1.39
C VAL A 7 -3.29 18.78 -0.55
N GLY A 8 -2.48 19.83 -0.62
CA GLY A 8 -2.75 21.13 0.00
C GLY A 8 -3.93 21.85 -0.65
N LEU A 9 -4.01 21.86 -1.98
CA LEU A 9 -5.16 22.41 -2.71
C LEU A 9 -6.45 21.63 -2.40
N ARG A 10 -6.37 20.29 -2.33
CA ARG A 10 -7.49 19.44 -1.86
C ARG A 10 -7.95 19.87 -0.46
N ASN A 11 -7.01 20.00 0.48
CA ASN A 11 -7.33 20.33 1.87
C ASN A 11 -7.91 21.76 2.00
N ALA A 12 -7.41 22.72 1.22
CA ALA A 12 -7.98 24.05 1.14
C ALA A 12 -9.44 24.03 0.65
N ARG A 13 -9.75 23.21 -0.38
CA ARG A 13 -11.11 23.03 -0.89
C ARG A 13 -12.07 22.40 0.12
N LEU A 14 -11.56 21.54 1.02
CA LEU A 14 -12.30 20.92 2.12
C LEU A 14 -12.32 21.78 3.40
N GLY A 15 -11.69 22.96 3.37
CA GLY A 15 -11.61 23.86 4.52
C GLY A 15 -10.84 23.27 5.71
N PHE A 16 -9.94 22.32 5.47
CA PHE A 16 -9.13 21.62 6.50
C PHE A 16 -9.95 20.89 7.60
N ARG A 17 -11.26 20.66 7.40
CA ARG A 17 -12.16 20.13 8.44
C ARG A 17 -12.22 18.60 8.52
N GLN A 18 -11.74 17.88 7.50
CA GLN A 18 -11.70 16.41 7.46
C GLN A 18 -10.34 15.93 6.93
N VAL A 19 -9.47 15.53 7.85
CA VAL A 19 -8.16 14.94 7.54
C VAL A 19 -8.30 13.43 7.65
N GLU A 20 -8.69 12.78 6.55
CA GLU A 20 -8.63 11.32 6.46
C GLU A 20 -7.18 10.92 6.17
N GLU A 21 -6.43 10.68 7.25
CA GLU A 21 -4.98 10.42 7.19
C GLU A 21 -4.62 9.28 6.23
N SER A 22 -5.41 8.19 6.21
CA SER A 22 -5.22 7.07 5.29
C SER A 22 -5.25 7.52 3.82
N HIS A 23 -6.25 8.32 3.44
CA HIS A 23 -6.40 8.79 2.07
C HIS A 23 -5.31 9.81 1.69
N ILE A 24 -4.85 10.61 2.64
CA ILE A 24 -3.74 11.55 2.43
C ILE A 24 -2.44 10.79 2.20
N MET A 25 -2.12 9.82 3.07
CA MET A 25 -0.91 9.00 2.91
C MET A 25 -0.94 8.25 1.58
N GLU A 26 -2.08 7.65 1.25
CA GLU A 26 -2.28 6.97 -0.03
C GLU A 26 -2.05 7.94 -1.22
N ASN A 27 -2.61 9.14 -1.19
CA ASN A 27 -2.40 10.13 -2.24
C ASN A 27 -0.91 10.55 -2.37
N VAL A 28 -0.23 10.73 -1.24
CA VAL A 28 1.21 11.07 -1.23
C VAL A 28 2.02 9.93 -1.84
N VAL A 29 1.73 8.68 -1.47
CA VAL A 29 2.38 7.50 -2.04
C VAL A 29 2.14 7.40 -3.54
N TYR A 30 0.91 7.62 -4.00
CA TYR A 30 0.60 7.63 -5.43
C TYR A 30 1.44 8.68 -6.17
N ASN A 31 1.44 9.93 -5.69
CA ASN A 31 2.18 11.02 -6.33
C ASN A 31 3.68 10.71 -6.41
N GLU A 32 4.25 10.15 -5.34
CA GLU A 32 5.65 9.75 -5.32
C GLU A 32 5.95 8.63 -6.33
N LEU A 33 5.12 7.59 -6.39
CA LEU A 33 5.28 6.51 -7.37
C LEU A 33 5.24 7.04 -8.81
N ARG A 34 4.34 7.99 -9.08
CA ARG A 34 4.26 8.68 -10.38
C ARG A 34 5.51 9.51 -10.65
N ALA A 35 6.01 10.25 -9.67
CA ALA A 35 7.24 11.03 -9.78
C ALA A 35 8.47 10.16 -10.08
N ARG A 36 8.52 8.94 -9.51
CA ARG A 36 9.57 7.92 -9.77
C ARG A 36 9.43 7.18 -11.11
N GLY A 37 8.43 7.53 -11.91
CA GLY A 37 8.21 6.97 -13.24
C GLY A 37 7.48 5.61 -13.25
N TYR A 38 6.81 5.22 -12.16
CA TYR A 38 5.99 4.01 -12.16
C TYR A 38 4.64 4.25 -12.85
N ALA A 39 4.20 3.30 -13.68
CA ALA A 39 2.79 3.09 -13.99
C ALA A 39 2.08 2.52 -12.75
N VAL A 40 1.01 3.18 -12.29
CA VAL A 40 0.34 2.83 -11.03
C VAL A 40 -1.09 2.41 -11.32
N ASP A 41 -1.40 1.16 -11.02
CA ASP A 41 -2.73 0.56 -11.13
C ASP A 41 -3.25 0.15 -9.75
N VAL A 42 -4.53 -0.24 -9.65
CA VAL A 42 -5.12 -0.85 -8.45
C VAL A 42 -5.25 -2.35 -8.69
N GLY A 43 -4.83 -3.17 -7.73
CA GLY A 43 -4.87 -4.63 -7.84
C GLY A 43 -6.06 -5.22 -7.08
N VAL A 44 -6.65 -6.30 -7.59
CA VAL A 44 -7.71 -7.04 -6.88
C VAL A 44 -7.33 -8.52 -6.80
N VAL A 45 -7.49 -9.10 -5.61
CA VAL A 45 -7.12 -10.48 -5.30
C VAL A 45 -8.36 -11.21 -4.77
N GLU A 46 -8.69 -12.37 -5.34
CA GLU A 46 -9.81 -13.17 -4.84
C GLU A 46 -9.34 -14.11 -3.72
N LYS A 47 -9.99 -14.01 -2.55
CA LYS A 47 -9.82 -14.94 -1.44
C LYS A 47 -11.10 -15.75 -1.24
N ARG A 48 -10.98 -17.07 -1.18
CA ARG A 48 -12.10 -17.93 -0.75
C ARG A 48 -12.21 -17.89 0.76
N VAL A 49 -13.39 -17.59 1.27
CA VAL A 49 -13.72 -17.55 2.68
C VAL A 49 -14.95 -18.43 2.90
N ARG A 50 -14.95 -19.23 3.97
CA ARG A 50 -16.11 -20.05 4.32
C ARG A 50 -16.99 -19.28 5.28
N GLU A 51 -18.17 -18.87 4.83
CA GLU A 51 -19.17 -18.15 5.62
C GLU A 51 -20.43 -19.01 5.71
N GLU A 52 -20.93 -19.25 6.93
CA GLU A 52 -22.15 -20.03 7.19
C GLU A 52 -22.19 -21.41 6.46
N GLY A 53 -21.02 -22.06 6.36
CA GLY A 53 -20.88 -23.36 5.71
C GLY A 53 -20.74 -23.33 4.18
N ARG A 54 -20.84 -22.15 3.55
CA ARG A 54 -20.70 -21.95 2.10
C ARG A 54 -19.37 -21.28 1.74
N ASP A 55 -18.82 -21.63 0.58
CA ASP A 55 -17.65 -20.97 0.02
C ASP A 55 -18.05 -19.67 -0.65
N VAL A 56 -17.64 -18.54 -0.08
CA VAL A 56 -17.85 -17.19 -0.62
C VAL A 56 -16.52 -16.67 -1.16
N ARG A 57 -16.56 -16.05 -2.35
CA ARG A 57 -15.40 -15.34 -2.90
C ARG A 57 -15.43 -13.90 -2.42
N ARG A 58 -14.40 -13.50 -1.68
CA ARG A 58 -14.19 -12.13 -1.24
C ARG A 58 -13.05 -11.51 -2.03
N GLN A 59 -13.28 -10.34 -2.59
CA GLN A 59 -12.26 -9.57 -3.26
C GLN A 59 -11.52 -8.70 -2.22
N LEU A 60 -10.19 -8.75 -2.26
CA LEU A 60 -9.29 -7.92 -1.47
C LEU A 60 -8.55 -7.00 -2.43
N GLU A 61 -8.61 -5.71 -2.19
CA GLU A 61 -7.90 -4.72 -2.99
C GLU A 61 -6.48 -4.54 -2.46
N VAL A 62 -5.53 -4.36 -3.37
CA VAL A 62 -4.19 -3.85 -3.09
C VAL A 62 -4.18 -2.39 -3.54
N ASP A 63 -3.75 -1.48 -2.67
CA ASP A 63 -3.81 -0.05 -2.95
C ASP A 63 -3.08 0.32 -4.23
N PHE A 64 -1.88 -0.23 -4.44
CA PHE A 64 -1.09 0.04 -5.64
C PHE A 64 -0.41 -1.20 -6.21
N VAL A 65 -0.49 -1.31 -7.53
CA VAL A 65 0.39 -2.13 -8.37
C VAL A 65 1.26 -1.17 -9.16
N ALA A 66 2.51 -1.01 -8.73
CA ALA A 66 3.49 -0.11 -9.35
C ALA A 66 4.36 -0.90 -10.34
N ASN A 67 4.34 -0.51 -11.62
CA ASN A 67 5.09 -1.14 -12.70
C ASN A 67 6.10 -0.16 -13.31
N ARG A 68 7.36 -0.58 -13.49
CA ARG A 68 8.40 0.20 -14.20
C ARG A 68 9.32 -0.75 -14.95
N GLY A 69 9.15 -0.84 -16.28
CA GLY A 69 9.86 -1.84 -17.08
C GLY A 69 9.47 -3.26 -16.63
N SER A 70 10.46 -4.07 -16.25
CA SER A 70 10.26 -5.41 -15.68
C SER A 70 9.98 -5.41 -14.18
N ASP A 71 10.13 -4.26 -13.51
CA ASP A 71 9.89 -4.16 -12.07
C ASP A 71 8.41 -4.04 -11.79
N ARG A 72 7.90 -4.90 -10.90
CA ARG A 72 6.57 -4.79 -10.31
C ARG A 72 6.67 -4.83 -8.80
N VAL A 73 5.94 -3.93 -8.15
CA VAL A 73 5.81 -3.85 -6.69
C VAL A 73 4.34 -3.72 -6.32
N TYR A 74 3.88 -4.57 -5.42
CA TYR A 74 2.57 -4.45 -4.78
C TYR A 74 2.74 -3.68 -3.47
N ILE A 75 1.98 -2.60 -3.29
CA ILE A 75 2.11 -1.71 -2.14
C ILE A 75 0.76 -1.57 -1.46
N GLN A 76 0.75 -1.81 -0.14
CA GLN A 76 -0.37 -1.51 0.75
C GLN A 76 -0.02 -0.32 1.64
N SER A 77 -0.88 0.68 1.69
CA SER A 77 -0.77 1.85 2.56
C SER A 77 -1.53 1.60 3.86
N ALA A 78 -0.81 1.39 4.97
CA ALA A 78 -1.40 1.08 6.26
C ALA A 78 -0.85 2.01 7.34
N PRO A 79 -1.48 3.18 7.60
CA PRO A 79 -0.94 4.18 8.52
C PRO A 79 -0.59 3.64 9.91
N GLU A 80 -1.37 2.66 10.40
CA GLU A 80 -1.14 1.98 11.67
C GLU A 80 -1.31 0.46 11.55
N MET A 81 -0.38 -0.30 12.15
CA MET A 81 -0.43 -1.76 12.30
C MET A 81 -0.13 -2.19 13.74
N ARG A 82 -0.83 -1.60 14.72
CA ARG A 82 -0.51 -1.77 16.15
C ARG A 82 -0.81 -3.15 16.72
N THR A 83 -1.69 -3.92 16.10
CA THR A 83 -2.05 -5.26 16.57
C THR A 83 -1.76 -6.33 15.52
N PRO A 84 -1.47 -7.58 15.93
CA PRO A 84 -1.29 -8.70 15.01
C PRO A 84 -2.49 -8.90 14.08
N GLU A 85 -3.71 -8.69 14.56
CA GLU A 85 -4.94 -8.82 13.78
C GLU A 85 -5.00 -7.75 12.70
N LYS A 86 -4.67 -6.49 13.05
CA LYS A 86 -4.63 -5.39 12.10
C LYS A 86 -3.53 -5.62 11.06
N ALA A 87 -2.34 -6.02 11.49
CA ALA A 87 -1.25 -6.36 10.58
C ALA A 87 -1.63 -7.52 9.63
N ALA A 88 -2.31 -8.55 10.13
CA ALA A 88 -2.80 -9.65 9.30
C ALA A 88 -3.88 -9.20 8.31
N GLN A 89 -4.76 -8.28 8.71
CA GLN A 89 -5.77 -7.68 7.84
C GLN A 89 -5.14 -6.88 6.70
N GLU A 90 -4.23 -5.96 7.01
CA GLU A 90 -3.57 -5.10 6.01
C GLU A 90 -2.70 -5.92 5.04
N LYS A 91 -2.04 -6.97 5.52
CA LYS A 91 -1.24 -7.85 4.67
C LYS A 91 -2.08 -8.84 3.84
N ALA A 92 -3.38 -9.01 4.13
CA ALA A 92 -4.17 -10.09 3.57
C ALA A 92 -4.26 -10.06 2.04
N SER A 93 -4.34 -8.87 1.43
CA SER A 93 -4.37 -8.69 -0.02
C SER A 93 -3.04 -9.12 -0.65
N LEU A 94 -1.91 -8.63 -0.14
CA LEU A 94 -0.57 -8.95 -0.59
C LEU A 94 -0.26 -10.46 -0.52
N LEU A 95 -0.69 -11.11 0.56
CA LEU A 95 -0.46 -12.54 0.80
C LEU A 95 -1.33 -13.44 -0.08
N GLY A 96 -2.40 -12.90 -0.68
CA GLY A 96 -3.20 -13.62 -1.66
C GLY A 96 -2.58 -13.64 -3.06
N ILE A 97 -1.54 -12.83 -3.31
CA ILE A 97 -0.91 -12.73 -4.62
C ILE A 97 0.12 -13.86 -4.77
N ASN A 98 -0.17 -14.78 -5.69
CA ASN A 98 0.63 -15.97 -5.96
C ASN A 98 1.72 -15.71 -7.02
N ASP A 99 2.57 -14.72 -6.78
CA ASP A 99 3.77 -14.44 -7.57
C ASP A 99 4.97 -14.09 -6.67
N SER A 100 6.14 -13.96 -7.29
CA SER A 100 7.40 -13.63 -6.61
C SER A 100 7.78 -12.14 -6.67
N PHE A 101 6.90 -11.26 -7.16
CA PHE A 101 7.20 -9.84 -7.21
C PHE A 101 7.20 -9.23 -5.80
N LYS A 102 7.86 -8.06 -5.68
CA LYS A 102 8.05 -7.35 -4.42
C LYS A 102 6.71 -6.96 -3.81
N LYS A 103 6.58 -7.13 -2.50
CA LYS A 103 5.37 -6.83 -1.71
C LYS A 103 5.77 -5.94 -0.54
N VAL A 104 5.16 -4.76 -0.45
CA VAL A 104 5.53 -3.73 0.51
C VAL A 104 4.30 -3.25 1.28
N VAL A 105 4.47 -3.04 2.58
CA VAL A 105 3.52 -2.29 3.41
C VAL A 105 4.20 -1.01 3.87
N LEU A 106 3.60 0.14 3.54
CA LEU A 106 4.03 1.45 4.01
C LEU A 106 3.27 1.82 5.26
N VAL A 107 4.00 2.10 6.35
CA VAL A 107 3.44 2.55 7.63
C VAL A 107 3.89 3.97 7.94
N ARG A 108 3.12 4.69 8.75
CA ARG A 108 3.52 6.04 9.17
C ARG A 108 4.67 6.02 10.15
N ASP A 109 4.70 5.03 11.04
CA ASP A 109 5.68 4.98 12.12
C ASP A 109 7.11 4.86 11.59
N VAL A 110 8.07 5.43 12.33
CA VAL A 110 9.50 5.31 12.00
C VAL A 110 9.98 3.94 12.45
N VAL A 111 10.09 3.03 11.49
CA VAL A 111 10.50 1.64 11.70
C VAL A 111 11.61 1.28 10.75
N LYS A 112 12.59 0.50 11.20
CA LYS A 112 13.57 -0.07 10.26
C LYS A 112 12.85 -0.99 9.29
N PRO A 113 13.17 -0.95 7.98
CA PRO A 113 12.63 -1.90 7.02
C PRO A 113 12.78 -3.34 7.50
N LEU A 114 11.67 -4.07 7.58
CA LEU A 114 11.63 -5.44 8.07
C LEU A 114 10.97 -6.33 7.02
N ARG A 115 11.67 -7.39 6.62
CA ARG A 115 11.12 -8.44 5.76
C ARG A 115 10.62 -9.59 6.62
N ASP A 116 9.36 -9.98 6.43
CA ASP A 116 8.80 -11.13 7.11
C ASP A 116 9.08 -12.46 6.38
N GLU A 117 8.74 -13.57 7.03
CA GLU A 117 8.91 -14.94 6.50
C GLU A 117 8.17 -15.19 5.18
N ARG A 118 7.17 -14.37 4.87
CA ARG A 118 6.38 -14.45 3.63
C ARG A 118 6.87 -13.47 2.56
N GLY A 119 8.01 -12.81 2.81
CA GLY A 119 8.67 -11.92 1.86
C GLY A 119 8.03 -10.54 1.75
N VAL A 120 7.12 -10.17 2.64
CA VAL A 120 6.55 -8.83 2.67
C VAL A 120 7.48 -7.90 3.44
N VAL A 121 7.87 -6.79 2.82
CA VAL A 121 8.68 -5.75 3.46
C VAL A 121 7.77 -4.70 4.07
N THR A 122 7.94 -4.43 5.36
CA THR A 122 7.28 -3.30 6.04
C THR A 122 8.31 -2.20 6.20
N MET A 123 8.02 -0.99 5.71
CA MET A 123 8.91 0.17 5.82
C MET A 123 8.13 1.43 6.16
N SER A 124 8.82 2.41 6.75
CA SER A 124 8.21 3.71 6.98
C SER A 124 7.91 4.42 5.66
N VAL A 125 6.80 5.14 5.60
CA VAL A 125 6.50 6.05 4.49
C VAL A 125 7.59 7.12 4.36
N PHE A 126 8.25 7.48 5.46
CA PHE A 126 9.39 8.40 5.42
C PHE A 126 10.60 7.79 4.72
N ASP A 127 10.95 6.54 5.01
CA ASP A 127 12.04 5.84 4.30
C ASP A 127 11.70 5.69 2.82
N PHE A 128 10.43 5.40 2.51
CA PHE A 128 9.95 5.38 1.15
C PHE A 128 10.20 6.72 0.46
N LEU A 129 9.71 7.83 1.03
CA LEU A 129 9.77 9.18 0.42
C LEU A 129 11.19 9.78 0.36
N LEU A 130 12.03 9.51 1.35
CA LEU A 130 13.34 10.15 1.48
C LEU A 130 14.47 9.42 0.73
N ASP A 131 14.26 8.14 0.37
CA ASP A 131 15.19 7.36 -0.45
C ASP A 131 14.55 6.98 -1.79
N GLU A 132 15.07 7.54 -2.89
CA GLU A 132 14.64 7.23 -4.25
C GLU A 132 14.76 5.73 -4.59
N ASN A 133 15.72 5.04 -3.95
CA ASN A 133 16.03 3.63 -4.18
C ASN A 133 15.38 2.69 -3.15
N SER A 134 14.51 3.19 -2.28
CA SER A 134 13.86 2.41 -1.21
C SER A 134 13.12 1.16 -1.71
N LEU A 135 12.60 1.18 -2.95
CA LEU A 135 11.97 0.03 -3.60
C LEU A 135 12.93 -0.86 -4.40
N ALA A 136 14.14 -0.39 -4.71
CA ALA A 136 15.13 -1.15 -5.46
C ALA A 136 15.82 -2.18 -4.56
N GLY A 137 16.16 -1.81 -3.32
CA GLY A 137 16.97 -2.58 -2.38
C GLY A 137 16.24 -3.63 -1.51
N ILE A 138 14.98 -3.95 -1.82
CA ILE A 138 14.12 -4.86 -1.04
C ILE A 138 13.98 -6.26 -1.63
#